data_AF-A0A497QRJ9-F1
#
_entry.id   AF-A0A497QRJ9-F1
#
_cell.length_a   1.000
_cell.length_b   1.000
_cell.length_c   1.000
_cell.angle_alpha   90.00
_cell.angle_beta   90.00
_cell.angle_gamma   90.00
#
_symmetry.space_group_name_H-M   'P 1'
#
loop_
_entity.id
_entity.type
_entity.pdbx_description
1 polymer ?
#
loop_
_entity_poly.entity_id
_entity_poly.type
_entity_poly.pdbx_seq_one_letter_code
_entity_poly.pdbx_strand_id
1 'polypeptide(L)'
;KSFENISHWVELLMKENSQIPIILVGSKIDLGQPEDLLNYQKLWKKRENVFPYYSNIRAHKFISSKTQIGIEDLFNTLKELFITPHVYLIEQC
;
A
#
# COMPACT_ATOMS: atom_id res chain seq x y z
N LYS A 1 -2.73 -15.08 -6.68
CA LYS A 1 -3.38 -14.38 -7.81
C LYS A 1 -3.51 -12.88 -7.56
N SER A 2 -4.40 -12.36 -6.70
CA SER A 2 -4.53 -10.90 -6.55
C SER A 2 -3.25 -10.17 -6.08
N PHE A 3 -2.49 -10.79 -5.17
CA PHE A 3 -1.22 -10.22 -4.67
C PHE A 3 -0.13 -10.13 -5.75
N GLU A 4 -0.10 -11.07 -6.69
CA GLU A 4 0.92 -11.09 -7.75
C GLU A 4 0.72 -9.95 -8.76
N ASN A 5 -0.54 -9.52 -8.95
CA ASN A 5 -0.91 -8.45 -9.87
C ASN A 5 -0.60 -7.04 -9.34
N ILE A 6 -0.27 -6.88 -8.06
CA ILE A 6 -0.02 -5.56 -7.46
C ILE A 6 1.12 -4.83 -8.19
N SER A 7 2.18 -5.55 -8.56
CA SER A 7 3.33 -4.98 -9.26
C SER A 7 2.93 -4.33 -10.59
N HIS A 8 2.09 -5.03 -11.36
CA HIS A 8 1.56 -4.54 -12.62
C HIS A 8 0.65 -3.31 -12.44
N TRP A 9 -0.20 -3.29 -11.42
CA TRP A 9 -1.07 -2.14 -11.15
C TRP A 9 -0.26 -0.90 -10.72
N VAL A 10 0.76 -1.09 -9.88
CA VAL A 10 1.67 0.00 -9.51
C VAL A 10 2.38 0.54 -10.74
N GLU A 11 2.87 -0.33 -11.63
CA GLU A 11 3.50 0.12 -12.88
C GLU A 11 2.55 0.97 -13.75
N LEU A 12 1.30 0.54 -13.89
CA LEU A 12 0.29 1.31 -14.63
C LEU A 12 0.03 2.68 -13.99
N LEU A 13 -0.13 2.74 -12.66
CA LEU A 13 -0.33 4.00 -11.94
C LEU A 13 0.85 4.94 -12.09
N MET A 14 2.08 4.41 -12.04
CA MET A 14 3.31 5.21 -12.15
C MET A 14 3.56 5.72 -13.57
N LYS A 15 3.08 5.02 -14.60
CA LYS A 15 3.07 5.51 -15.98
C LYS A 15 2.15 6.71 -16.16
N GLU A 16 1.01 6.72 -15.48
CA GLU A 16 0.05 7.84 -15.53
C GLU A 16 0.51 9.03 -14.68
N ASN A 17 0.95 8.77 -13.44
CA ASN A 17 1.45 9.78 -12.53
C ASN A 17 2.50 9.19 -11.59
N SER A 18 3.78 9.45 -11.85
CA SER A 18 4.89 8.93 -11.05
C SER A 18 5.00 9.53 -9.64
N GLN A 19 4.20 10.55 -9.33
CA GLN A 19 4.22 11.25 -8.05
C GLN A 19 3.07 10.83 -7.11
N ILE A 20 2.12 10.01 -7.59
CA ILE A 20 0.98 9.63 -6.76
C ILE A 20 1.45 8.75 -5.58
N PRO A 21 1.09 9.10 -4.32
CA PRO A 21 1.35 8.24 -3.19
C PRO A 21 0.40 7.03 -3.21
N ILE A 22 0.91 5.86 -2.86
CA ILE A 22 0.17 4.60 -2.88
C ILE A 22 0.02 4.05 -1.46
N ILE A 23 -1.18 3.59 -1.12
CA ILE A 23 -1.42 2.70 0.02
C ILE A 23 -1.82 1.34 -0.51
N LEU A 24 -1.10 0.29 -0.11
CA LEU A 24 -1.50 -1.08 -0.40
C LEU A 24 -2.42 -1.60 0.70
N VAL A 25 -3.56 -2.18 0.30
CA VAL A 25 -4.57 -2.66 1.25
C VAL A 25 -4.91 -4.12 0.96
N GLY A 26 -4.54 -5.00 1.88
CA GLY A 26 -5.05 -6.36 1.94
C GLY A 26 -6.44 -6.36 2.57
N SER A 27 -7.48 -6.60 1.77
CA SER A 27 -8.87 -6.61 2.25
C SER A 27 -9.36 -8.02 2.59
N LYS A 28 -10.52 -8.09 3.27
CA LYS A 28 -11.23 -9.32 3.61
C LYS A 28 -10.43 -10.28 4.50
N ILE A 29 -9.70 -9.73 5.47
CA ILE A 29 -8.90 -10.55 6.39
C ILE A 29 -9.74 -11.48 7.27
N ASP A 30 -11.05 -11.24 7.36
CA ASP A 30 -12.02 -12.11 8.01
C ASP A 30 -12.22 -13.46 7.30
N LEU A 31 -11.80 -13.58 6.03
CA LEU A 31 -11.86 -14.83 5.26
C LEU A 31 -10.58 -15.68 5.38
N GLY A 32 -9.47 -15.07 5.79
CA GLY A 32 -8.18 -15.74 5.89
C GLY A 32 -7.96 -16.35 7.26
N GLN A 33 -7.14 -17.38 7.33
CA GLN A 33 -6.65 -17.85 8.63
C GLN A 33 -5.54 -16.90 9.14
N PRO A 34 -5.34 -16.78 10.46
CA PRO A 34 -4.27 -15.94 11.02
C PRO A 34 -2.88 -16.24 10.43
N GLU A 35 -2.60 -17.49 10.09
CA GLU A 35 -1.35 -17.94 9.48
C GLU A 35 -1.15 -17.36 8.09
N ASP A 36 -2.23 -17.22 7.30
CA ASP A 36 -2.20 -16.62 5.98
C ASP A 36 -1.83 -15.14 6.07
N LEU A 37 -2.42 -14.43 7.03
CA LEU A 37 -2.13 -13.01 7.27
C LEU A 37 -0.64 -12.81 7.59
N LEU A 38 -0.10 -13.62 8.50
CA LEU A 38 1.32 -13.62 8.85
C LEU A 38 2.20 -13.94 7.65
N ASN A 39 1.78 -14.89 6.80
CA ASN A 39 2.51 -15.23 5.59
C ASN A 39 2.54 -14.05 4.60
N TYR A 40 1.41 -13.39 4.35
CA TYR A 40 1.35 -12.22 3.46
C TYR A 40 2.16 -11.04 3.99
N GLN A 41 2.15 -10.79 5.31
CA GLN A 41 3.01 -9.78 5.93
C GLN A 41 4.50 -10.09 5.73
N LYS A 42 4.90 -11.35 5.91
CA LYS A 42 6.29 -11.79 5.67
C LYS A 42 6.67 -11.69 4.20
N LEU A 43 5.78 -12.09 3.29
CA LEU A 43 5.99 -11.99 1.84
C LEU A 43 6.16 -10.53 1.41
N TRP A 44 5.32 -9.62 1.94
CA TRP A 44 5.47 -8.20 1.70
C TRP A 44 6.81 -7.68 2.20
N LYS A 45 7.15 -7.87 3.48
CA LYS A 45 8.44 -7.41 4.05
C LYS A 45 9.66 -7.89 3.27
N LYS A 46 9.64 -9.13 2.78
CA LYS A 46 10.73 -9.67 1.95
C LYS A 46 10.84 -8.99 0.59
N ARG A 47 9.74 -8.47 0.06
CA ARG A 47 9.65 -7.93 -1.29
C ARG A 47 9.61 -6.41 -1.33
N GLU A 48 9.34 -5.74 -0.22
CA GLU A 48 9.05 -4.30 -0.19
C GLU A 48 10.22 -3.48 -0.77
N ASN A 49 11.46 -3.77 -0.36
CA ASN A 49 12.65 -3.05 -0.85
C ASN A 49 13.00 -3.31 -2.32
N VAL A 50 12.48 -4.39 -2.92
CA VAL A 50 12.67 -4.72 -4.34
C VAL A 50 11.40 -4.48 -5.16
N PHE A 51 10.36 -3.94 -4.52
CA PHE A 51 9.09 -3.67 -5.17
C PHE A 51 9.25 -2.44 -6.08
N PRO A 52 8.77 -2.49 -7.34
CA PRO A 52 8.82 -1.34 -8.23
C PRO A 52 8.19 -0.11 -7.57
N TYR A 53 8.87 1.04 -7.64
CA TYR A 53 8.36 2.30 -7.10
C TYR A 53 8.02 2.24 -5.60
N TYR A 54 8.77 1.44 -4.84
CA TYR A 54 8.61 1.31 -3.38
C TYR A 54 8.60 2.67 -2.66
N SER A 55 9.35 3.66 -3.15
CA SER A 55 9.36 5.05 -2.64
C SER A 55 7.98 5.72 -2.59
N ASN A 56 7.06 5.30 -3.47
CA ASN A 56 5.71 5.84 -3.56
C ASN A 56 4.74 5.11 -2.63
N ILE A 57 5.09 3.93 -2.14
CA ILE A 57 4.25 3.13 -1.24
C ILE A 57 4.44 3.67 0.17
N ARG A 58 3.42 4.36 0.68
CA ARG A 58 3.46 5.04 1.98
C ARG A 58 3.01 4.17 3.13
N ALA A 59 2.18 3.17 2.84
CA ALA A 59 1.70 2.23 3.84
C ALA A 59 1.24 0.91 3.20
N HIS A 60 1.30 -0.15 4.00
CA HIS A 60 0.66 -1.42 3.72
C HIS A 60 -0.22 -1.81 4.91
N LYS A 61 -1.52 -1.95 4.67
CA LYS A 61 -2.53 -2.18 5.72
C LYS A 61 -3.36 -3.41 5.40
N PHE A 62 -3.90 -4.03 6.45
CA PHE A 62 -4.84 -5.14 6.35
C PHE A 62 -6.16 -4.76 7.00
N ILE A 63 -7.27 -4.97 6.28
CA ILE A 63 -8.59 -4.55 6.72
C ILE A 63 -9.63 -5.66 6.57
N SER A 64 -10.69 -5.56 7.35
CA SER A 64 -11.95 -6.27 7.13
C SER A 64 -13.09 -5.29 7.20
N SER A 65 -13.76 -5.05 6.08
CA SER A 65 -14.97 -4.22 6.05
C SER A 65 -16.14 -4.89 6.79
N LYS A 66 -16.15 -6.23 6.88
CA LYS A 66 -17.20 -6.99 7.57
C LYS A 66 -17.14 -6.81 9.08
N THR A 67 -15.93 -6.88 9.64
CA THR A 67 -15.69 -6.75 11.09
C THR A 67 -15.24 -5.36 11.49
N GLN A 68 -15.17 -4.43 10.53
CA GLN A 68 -14.70 -3.04 10.66
C GLN A 68 -13.24 -2.89 11.14
N ILE A 69 -12.48 -3.99 11.18
CA ILE A 69 -11.07 -3.97 11.59
C ILE A 69 -10.24 -3.18 10.57
N GLY A 70 -9.48 -2.19 11.08
CA GLY A 70 -8.50 -1.43 10.30
C GLY A 70 -9.09 -0.37 9.37
N ILE A 71 -10.41 -0.20 9.32
CA ILE A 71 -11.07 0.76 8.43
C ILE A 71 -10.74 2.20 8.82
N GLU A 72 -10.92 2.55 10.09
CA GLU A 72 -10.64 3.91 10.58
C GLU A 72 -9.16 4.28 10.39
N ASP A 73 -8.25 3.38 10.75
CA ASP A 73 -6.80 3.54 10.57
C ASP A 73 -6.42 3.76 9.09
N LEU A 74 -7.05 3.03 8.17
CA LEU A 74 -6.85 3.23 6.72
C LEU A 74 -7.25 4.66 6.30
N PHE A 75 -8.43 5.12 6.72
CA PHE A 75 -8.90 6.46 6.35
C PHE A 75 -8.10 7.58 7.03
N ASN A 76 -7.62 7.37 8.25
CA ASN A 76 -6.70 8.29 8.92
C ASN A 76 -5.37 8.38 8.16
N THR A 77 -4.81 7.25 7.74
CA THR A 77 -3.59 7.22 6.91
C THR A 77 -3.80 7.96 5.59
N LEU A 78 -4.95 7.75 4.93
CA LEU A 78 -5.29 8.49 3.71
C LEU A 78 -5.34 10.01 3.97
N LYS A 79 -6.01 10.43 5.05
CA LYS A 79 -6.11 11.84 5.43
C LYS A 79 -4.73 12.48 5.64
N GLU A 80 -3.81 11.78 6.28
CA GLU A 80 -2.43 12.26 6.48
C GLU A 80 -1.69 12.50 5.15
N LEU A 81 -1.91 11.63 4.15
CA LEU A 81 -1.30 11.80 2.82
C LEU A 81 -1.82 13.02 2.07
N PHE A 82 -3.08 13.40 2.27
CA PHE A 82 -3.66 14.59 1.62
C PHE A 82 -3.25 15.89 2.31
N ILE A 83 -3.03 15.87 3.63
CA ILE A 83 -2.71 17.07 4.41
C ILE A 83 -1.23 17.40 4.35
N THR A 84 -0.36 16.39 4.25
CA THR A 84 1.08 16.61 4.22
C THR A 84 1.48 17.11 2.83
N PRO A 85 1.96 18.36 2.68
CA PRO A 85 2.50 18.79 1.39
C PRO A 85 3.71 17.93 1.10
N HIS A 86 3.67 17.19 -0.01
CA HIS A 86 4.88 16.56 -0.55
C HIS A 86 5.83 17.69 -0.97
N VAL A 87 6.74 18.06 -0.07
CA VAL A 87 7.84 18.99 -0.37
C VAL A 87 8.72 18.28 -1.38
N TYR A 88 8.50 18.56 -2.66
CA TYR A 88 9.40 18.15 -3.72
C TYR A 88 10.62 19.06 -3.64
N LEU A 89 11.76 18.51 -3.21
CA LEU A 89 13.05 19.10 -3.51
C LEU A 89 13.18 19.08 -5.04
N ILE A 90 12.97 20.25 -5.64
CA ILE A 90 13.42 20.55 -6.98
C ILE A 90 14.95 20.57 -6.87
N GLU A 91 15.61 19.43 -7.05
CA GLU A 91 17.00 19.46 -7.46
C GLU A 91 17.02 19.86 -8.93
N GLN A 92 17.12 21.17 -9.16
CA GLN A 92 17.71 21.69 -10.37
C GLN A 92 19.20 21.33 -10.33
N CYS A 93 19.63 20.45 -11.25
CA CYS A 93 20.99 20.35 -11.76
C CYS A 93 20.91 19.79 -13.19
#